data_AF-A0A7V0TLN7-F1
#
_entry.id   AF-A0A7V0TLN7-F1
#
_cell.length_a   1.000
_cell.length_b   1.000
_cell.length_c   1.000
_cell.angle_alpha   90.00
_cell.angle_beta   90.00
_cell.angle_gamma   90.00
#
_symmetry.space_group_name_H-M   'P 1'
#
loop_
_entity.id
_entity.type
_entity.pdbx_description
1 polymer ?
#
loop_
_entity_poly.entity_id
_entity_poly.type
_entity_poly.pdbx_seq_one_letter_code
_entity_poly.pdbx_strand_id
1 'polypeptide(L)'
;MEYQERTYRRKTDHLRFSYFRSVLEETDLWIGVDHGSSDSKMEGFVEQVLKDIRKDLVGYALSHPGFLHSHTSVPAGPGAPEVVRRMCSASAKAGVGPMAAVAGTFSAMVGERLKREFSVRELIVENGGDIWLQIETPLTVSVEAGNSPFTGKTGLEVDPEYTPLGICTSSGTFGHSFSYGRADAVMIACRNCSLADALATAWCNRISREKDVEKTAQMAGKVPEILSVIAIRGEKLGIAGKLRFGIFA
;
A
#
# COMPACT_ATOMS: atom_id res chain seq x y z
N MET A 1 -20.91 -8.01 -2.95
CA MET A 1 -19.67 -8.71 -2.58
C MET A 1 -19.67 -8.91 -1.08
N GLU A 2 -19.20 -10.06 -0.60
CA GLU A 2 -19.12 -10.38 0.82
C GLU A 2 -17.95 -9.64 1.48
N TYR A 3 -18.18 -9.09 2.68
CA TYR A 3 -17.13 -8.46 3.50
C TYR A 3 -16.17 -9.55 4.02
N GLN A 4 -14.87 -9.41 3.75
CA GLN A 4 -13.85 -10.29 4.32
C GLN A 4 -13.27 -9.66 5.59
N GLU A 5 -13.37 -10.36 6.73
CA GLU A 5 -12.86 -9.87 8.00
C GLU A 5 -11.33 -9.71 7.97
N ARG A 6 -10.83 -8.51 8.31
CA ARG A 6 -9.39 -8.19 8.38
C ARG A 6 -8.77 -8.64 9.69
N THR A 7 -8.69 -9.94 9.90
CA THR A 7 -8.21 -10.56 11.16
C THR A 7 -6.76 -10.20 11.51
N TYR A 8 -5.93 -9.87 10.52
CA TYR A 8 -4.54 -9.42 10.72
C TYR A 8 -4.43 -8.14 11.56
N ARG A 9 -5.46 -7.26 11.56
CA ARG A 9 -5.49 -6.05 12.40
C ARG A 9 -5.43 -6.36 13.90
N ARG A 10 -5.77 -7.58 14.32
CA ARG A 10 -5.65 -8.01 15.73
C ARG A 10 -4.20 -8.14 16.19
N LYS A 11 -3.23 -8.17 15.26
CA LYS A 11 -1.79 -8.30 15.55
C LYS A 11 -1.06 -6.95 15.56
N THR A 12 -1.78 -5.82 15.46
CA THR A 12 -1.16 -4.50 15.48
C THR A 12 -0.66 -4.13 16.88
N ASP A 13 0.37 -3.28 16.95
CA ASP A 13 1.01 -2.87 18.20
C ASP A 13 0.17 -1.81 18.95
N HIS A 14 -0.79 -2.29 19.74
CA HIS A 14 -1.64 -1.44 20.59
C HIS A 14 -0.89 -0.83 21.79
N LEU A 15 0.32 -1.31 22.10
CA LEU A 15 1.14 -0.71 23.17
C LEU A 15 1.78 0.60 22.68
N ARG A 16 2.18 0.66 21.41
CA ARG A 16 2.78 1.86 20.80
C ARG A 16 1.77 2.82 20.18
N PHE A 17 0.70 2.29 19.58
CA PHE A 17 -0.27 3.09 18.83
C PHE A 17 -1.69 2.97 19.38
N SER A 18 -2.39 4.10 19.40
CA SER A 18 -3.85 4.14 19.42
C SER A 18 -4.37 3.99 18.00
N TYR A 19 -5.35 3.10 17.79
CA TYR A 19 -5.92 2.86 16.47
C TYR A 19 -7.37 3.29 16.37
N PHE A 20 -7.73 3.86 15.23
CA PHE A 20 -9.11 4.11 14.84
C PHE A 20 -9.36 3.69 13.39
N ARG A 21 -10.63 3.46 13.06
CA ARG A 21 -11.07 3.00 11.74
C ARG A 21 -11.87 4.11 11.05
N SER A 22 -11.62 4.34 9.75
CA SER A 22 -12.44 5.24 8.93
C SER A 22 -12.84 4.53 7.64
N VAL A 23 -14.15 4.44 7.38
CA VAL A 23 -14.71 3.69 6.25
C VAL A 23 -15.53 4.62 5.37
N LEU A 24 -15.26 4.58 4.06
CA LEU A 24 -16.05 5.26 3.04
C LEU A 24 -16.17 4.36 1.81
N GLU A 25 -17.36 3.77 1.63
CA GLU A 25 -17.65 2.82 0.56
C GLU A 25 -16.64 1.65 0.54
N GLU A 26 -15.84 1.50 -0.51
CA GLU A 26 -14.82 0.43 -0.60
C GLU A 26 -13.53 0.74 0.18
N THR A 27 -13.33 1.99 0.61
CA THR A 27 -12.16 2.39 1.39
C THR A 27 -12.38 2.07 2.86
N ASP A 28 -11.44 1.36 3.47
CA ASP A 28 -11.48 0.97 4.88
C ASP A 28 -10.10 1.14 5.48
N LEU A 29 -9.90 2.30 6.11
CA LEU A 29 -8.62 2.67 6.71
C LEU A 29 -8.51 2.18 8.15
N TRP A 30 -7.33 1.69 8.50
CA TRP A 30 -6.89 1.46 9.88
C TRP A 30 -5.71 2.36 10.17
N ILE A 31 -5.90 3.29 11.10
CA ILE A 31 -4.96 4.38 11.32
C ILE A 31 -4.41 4.25 12.72
N GLY A 32 -3.09 4.08 12.81
CA GLY A 32 -2.35 4.01 14.07
C GLY A 32 -1.61 5.32 14.34
N VAL A 33 -1.85 5.92 15.50
CA VAL A 33 -1.24 7.18 15.94
C VAL A 33 -0.53 6.94 17.26
N ASP A 34 0.69 7.49 17.44
CA ASP A 34 1.34 7.37 18.75
C ASP A 34 0.47 7.96 19.86
N HIS A 35 0.45 7.29 21.02
CA HIS A 35 -0.46 7.65 22.13
C HIS A 35 -0.37 9.12 22.55
N GLY A 36 0.83 9.72 22.46
CA GLY A 36 1.06 11.12 22.84
C GLY A 36 0.48 12.15 21.84
N SER A 37 0.13 11.72 20.63
CA SER A 37 -0.36 12.59 19.56
C SER A 37 -1.85 12.37 19.24
N SER A 38 -2.52 11.43 19.91
CA SER A 38 -3.92 11.09 19.64
C SER A 38 -4.85 12.29 19.92
N ASP A 39 -5.72 12.64 18.98
CA ASP A 39 -6.71 13.71 19.09
C ASP A 39 -8.07 13.20 18.60
N SER A 40 -9.14 13.49 19.38
CA SER A 40 -10.50 13.02 19.08
C SER A 40 -11.10 13.60 17.79
N LYS A 41 -10.51 14.66 17.23
CA LYS A 41 -10.93 15.26 15.96
C LYS A 41 -10.37 14.54 14.73
N MET A 42 -9.38 13.65 14.90
CA MET A 42 -8.73 12.97 13.79
C MET A 42 -9.71 12.12 12.98
N GLU A 43 -10.62 11.40 13.62
CA GLU A 43 -11.61 10.56 12.93
C GLU A 43 -12.47 11.39 11.96
N GLY A 44 -13.09 12.46 12.46
CA GLY A 44 -13.92 13.35 11.64
C GLY A 44 -13.12 14.08 10.54
N PHE A 45 -11.85 14.42 10.81
CA PHE A 45 -10.97 14.99 9.81
C PHE A 45 -10.67 13.99 8.68
N VAL A 46 -10.33 12.75 9.01
CA VAL A 46 -10.04 11.69 8.03
C VAL A 46 -11.27 11.39 7.17
N GLU A 47 -12.46 11.32 7.77
CA GLU A 47 -13.69 11.15 7.01
C GLU A 47 -13.90 12.26 5.97
N GLN A 48 -13.60 13.52 6.32
CA GLN A 48 -13.70 14.63 5.39
C GLN A 48 -12.67 14.52 4.27
N VAL A 49 -11.41 14.20 4.60
CA VAL A 49 -10.35 13.99 3.61
C VAL A 49 -10.73 12.86 2.63
N LEU A 50 -11.28 11.75 3.13
CA LEU A 50 -11.74 10.65 2.29
C LEU A 50 -12.86 11.08 1.34
N LYS A 51 -13.84 11.86 1.81
CA LYS A 51 -14.92 12.41 0.99
C LYS A 51 -14.37 13.31 -0.12
N ASP A 52 -13.40 14.16 0.21
CA ASP A 52 -12.79 15.08 -0.76
C ASP A 52 -12.01 14.32 -1.84
N ILE A 53 -11.15 13.38 -1.45
CA ILE A 53 -10.37 12.55 -2.38
C ILE A 53 -11.31 11.74 -3.29
N ARG A 54 -12.36 11.12 -2.73
CA ARG A 54 -13.32 10.32 -3.50
C ARG A 54 -14.11 11.19 -4.47
N LYS A 55 -14.59 12.36 -4.03
CA LYS A 55 -15.30 13.32 -4.89
C LYS A 55 -14.44 13.73 -6.09
N ASP A 56 -13.17 14.04 -5.86
CA ASP A 56 -12.23 14.40 -6.92
C ASP A 56 -12.00 13.24 -7.90
N LEU A 57 -11.79 12.02 -7.38
CA LEU A 57 -11.57 10.82 -8.18
C LEU A 57 -12.79 10.49 -9.06
N VAL A 58 -13.98 10.44 -8.44
CA VAL A 58 -15.25 10.12 -9.14
C VAL A 58 -15.59 11.21 -10.15
N GLY A 59 -15.45 12.49 -9.77
CA GLY A 59 -15.70 13.62 -10.67
C GLY A 59 -14.82 13.58 -11.91
N TYR A 60 -13.53 13.23 -11.76
CA TYR A 60 -12.63 13.05 -12.89
C TYR A 60 -13.03 11.84 -13.75
N ALA A 61 -13.34 10.70 -13.12
CA ALA A 61 -13.72 9.48 -13.82
C ALA A 61 -14.97 9.64 -14.69
N LEU A 62 -15.96 10.42 -14.26
CA LEU A 62 -17.18 10.70 -15.04
C LEU A 62 -16.88 11.38 -16.39
N SER A 63 -15.87 12.23 -16.45
CA SER A 63 -15.45 12.91 -17.69
C SER A 63 -14.38 12.14 -18.48
N HIS A 64 -13.83 11.07 -17.90
CA HIS A 64 -12.77 10.26 -18.51
C HIS A 64 -13.08 8.75 -18.36
N PRO A 65 -14.07 8.19 -19.08
CA PRO A 65 -14.56 6.83 -18.86
C PRO A 65 -13.48 5.73 -18.96
N GLY A 66 -12.45 5.95 -19.78
CA GLY A 66 -11.32 5.02 -19.92
C GLY A 66 -10.38 4.96 -18.72
N PHE A 67 -10.45 5.92 -17.79
CA PHE A 67 -9.54 6.02 -16.64
C PHE A 67 -9.70 4.83 -15.66
N LEU A 68 -10.95 4.50 -15.29
CA LEU A 68 -11.23 3.48 -14.27
C LEU A 68 -10.92 2.05 -14.75
N HIS A 69 -11.09 1.80 -16.05
CA HIS A 69 -11.00 0.46 -16.62
C HIS A 69 -9.71 0.21 -17.40
N SER A 70 -8.82 1.20 -17.50
CA SER A 70 -7.54 0.99 -18.18
C SER A 70 -6.66 0.04 -17.38
N HIS A 71 -6.13 -0.98 -18.05
CA HIS A 71 -5.07 -1.84 -17.52
C HIS A 71 -3.66 -1.35 -17.92
N THR A 72 -3.58 -0.22 -18.60
CA THR A 72 -2.34 0.43 -19.05
C THR A 72 -2.29 1.89 -18.59
N SER A 73 -1.12 2.51 -18.66
CA SER A 73 -0.97 3.88 -18.20
C SER A 73 -1.80 4.87 -19.01
N VAL A 74 -2.51 5.75 -18.31
CA VAL A 74 -3.27 6.86 -18.90
C VAL A 74 -2.69 8.17 -18.38
N PRO A 75 -2.34 9.14 -19.26
CA PRO A 75 -1.88 10.44 -18.80
C PRO A 75 -3.00 11.18 -18.06
N ALA A 76 -2.63 11.92 -17.02
CA ALA A 76 -3.57 12.82 -16.36
C ALA A 76 -3.92 13.98 -17.31
N GLY A 77 -5.21 14.29 -17.45
CA GLY A 77 -5.67 15.43 -18.23
C GLY A 77 -5.23 16.77 -17.61
N PRO A 78 -5.23 17.86 -18.39
CA PRO A 78 -5.00 19.20 -17.87
C PRO A 78 -5.94 19.51 -16.70
N GLY A 79 -5.41 20.02 -15.60
CA GLY A 79 -6.21 20.36 -14.42
C GLY A 79 -6.74 19.15 -13.62
N ALA A 80 -6.31 17.92 -13.94
CA ALA A 80 -6.71 16.73 -13.18
C ALA A 80 -6.44 16.91 -11.68
N PRO A 81 -7.34 16.46 -10.77
CA PRO A 81 -7.14 16.56 -9.33
C PRO A 81 -5.86 15.87 -8.83
N GLU A 82 -5.43 16.22 -7.62
CA GLU A 82 -4.17 15.71 -7.05
C GLU A 82 -4.11 14.18 -7.01
N VAL A 83 -5.19 13.54 -6.55
CA VAL A 83 -5.31 12.06 -6.47
C VAL A 83 -5.09 11.42 -7.84
N VAL A 84 -5.70 11.97 -8.88
CA VAL A 84 -5.60 11.48 -10.26
C VAL A 84 -4.18 11.64 -10.80
N ARG A 85 -3.55 12.81 -10.59
CA ARG A 85 -2.18 13.05 -11.05
C ARG A 85 -1.19 12.08 -10.41
N ARG A 86 -1.33 11.82 -9.10
CA ARG A 86 -0.50 10.85 -8.37
C ARG A 86 -0.68 9.43 -8.93
N MET A 87 -1.93 8.99 -9.09
CA MET A 87 -2.25 7.67 -9.64
C MET A 87 -1.71 7.49 -11.07
N CYS A 88 -1.96 8.45 -11.96
CA CYS A 88 -1.45 8.41 -13.34
C CYS A 88 0.08 8.40 -13.40
N SER A 89 0.75 9.20 -12.55
CA SER A 89 2.22 9.22 -12.52
C SER A 89 2.81 7.89 -12.03
N ALA A 90 2.21 7.27 -11.02
CA ALA A 90 2.63 5.96 -10.53
C ALA A 90 2.40 4.88 -11.59
N SER A 91 1.22 4.89 -12.20
CA SER A 91 0.81 4.00 -13.28
C SER A 91 1.75 4.08 -14.50
N ALA A 92 2.17 5.28 -14.91
CA ALA A 92 3.12 5.48 -16.00
C ALA A 92 4.49 4.85 -15.73
N LYS A 93 4.99 4.94 -14.49
CA LYS A 93 6.26 4.32 -14.10
C LYS A 93 6.17 2.80 -13.96
N ALA A 94 5.05 2.29 -13.48
CA ALA A 94 4.85 0.87 -13.23
C ALA A 94 4.37 0.08 -14.47
N GLY A 95 3.81 0.77 -15.48
CA GLY A 95 3.27 0.15 -16.70
C GLY A 95 1.94 -0.58 -16.48
N VAL A 96 1.12 -0.09 -15.54
CA VAL A 96 -0.20 -0.65 -15.19
C VAL A 96 -1.27 0.45 -15.26
N GLY A 97 -2.54 0.09 -15.07
CA GLY A 97 -3.65 1.05 -14.97
C GLY A 97 -3.57 2.01 -13.77
N PRO A 98 -4.13 3.23 -13.83
CA PRO A 98 -4.16 4.16 -12.69
C PRO A 98 -4.81 3.60 -11.43
N MET A 99 -5.85 2.76 -11.58
CA MET A 99 -6.54 2.14 -10.45
C MET A 99 -5.67 1.18 -9.64
N ALA A 100 -4.55 0.69 -10.20
CA ALA A 100 -3.57 -0.11 -9.48
C ALA A 100 -2.73 0.70 -8.46
N ALA A 101 -2.96 2.00 -8.34
CA ALA A 101 -2.30 2.88 -7.38
C ALA A 101 -3.27 3.50 -6.36
N VAL A 102 -4.56 3.12 -6.40
CA VAL A 102 -5.62 3.86 -5.70
C VAL A 102 -5.47 3.77 -4.18
N ALA A 103 -5.23 2.58 -3.64
CA ALA A 103 -5.22 2.36 -2.20
C ALA A 103 -3.98 3.00 -1.55
N GLY A 104 -2.80 2.80 -2.16
CA GLY A 104 -1.58 3.46 -1.73
C GLY A 104 -1.63 4.99 -1.84
N THR A 105 -2.33 5.51 -2.87
CA THR A 105 -2.54 6.97 -2.98
C THR A 105 -3.44 7.50 -1.87
N PHE A 106 -4.53 6.81 -1.54
CA PHE A 106 -5.41 7.21 -0.44
C PHE A 106 -4.67 7.18 0.90
N SER A 107 -3.92 6.10 1.18
CA SER A 107 -3.11 5.97 2.40
C SER A 107 -2.11 7.12 2.54
N ALA A 108 -1.38 7.44 1.48
CA ALA A 108 -0.43 8.55 1.49
C ALA A 108 -1.10 9.91 1.66
N MET A 109 -2.16 10.20 0.91
CA MET A 109 -2.83 11.50 1.01
C MET A 109 -3.43 11.72 2.40
N VAL A 110 -4.05 10.70 2.99
CA VAL A 110 -4.57 10.78 4.37
C VAL A 110 -3.44 10.98 5.37
N GLY A 111 -2.36 10.19 5.28
CA GLY A 111 -1.20 10.30 6.18
C GLY A 111 -0.54 11.68 6.11
N GLU A 112 -0.34 12.20 4.90
CA GLU A 112 0.22 13.54 4.67
C GLU A 112 -0.70 14.66 5.19
N ARG A 113 -2.02 14.53 5.04
CA ARG A 113 -2.98 15.54 5.53
C ARG A 113 -3.07 15.53 7.05
N LEU A 114 -3.09 14.35 7.68
CA LEU A 114 -3.02 14.22 9.14
C LEU A 114 -1.73 14.83 9.70
N LYS A 115 -0.57 14.55 9.09
CA LYS A 115 0.71 15.13 9.48
C LYS A 115 0.80 16.65 9.36
N ARG A 116 -0.01 17.26 8.49
CA ARG A 116 -0.08 18.71 8.30
C ARG A 116 -1.01 19.38 9.31
N GLU A 117 -2.14 18.73 9.60
CA GLU A 117 -3.17 19.28 10.49
C GLU A 117 -2.85 19.04 11.97
N PHE A 118 -2.25 17.90 12.29
CA PHE A 118 -1.97 17.47 13.66
C PHE A 118 -0.47 17.29 13.90
N SER A 119 -0.04 17.58 15.12
CA SER A 119 1.36 17.39 15.56
C SER A 119 1.62 15.92 15.92
N VAL A 120 1.57 15.04 14.92
CA VAL A 120 1.78 13.59 15.09
C VAL A 120 3.24 13.23 14.97
N ARG A 121 3.78 12.41 15.88
CA ARG A 121 5.17 11.91 15.78
C ARG A 121 5.24 10.66 14.92
N GLU A 122 4.41 9.66 15.25
CA GLU A 122 4.35 8.41 14.52
C GLU A 122 2.94 8.14 14.00
N LEU A 123 2.84 7.78 12.73
CA LEU A 123 1.59 7.59 12.02
C LEU A 123 1.68 6.40 11.06
N ILE A 124 0.67 5.55 11.09
CA ILE A 124 0.47 4.44 10.15
C ILE A 124 -0.92 4.60 9.55
N VAL A 125 -1.02 4.54 8.23
CA VAL A 125 -2.30 4.52 7.51
C VAL A 125 -2.33 3.26 6.63
N GLU A 126 -3.10 2.26 7.05
CA GLU A 126 -3.32 1.01 6.31
C GLU A 126 -4.65 1.08 5.54
N ASN A 127 -4.58 0.74 4.25
CA ASN A 127 -5.74 0.54 3.39
C ASN A 127 -5.62 -0.81 2.67
N GLY A 128 -6.04 -1.88 3.34
CA GLY A 128 -5.87 -3.25 2.88
C GLY A 128 -4.40 -3.66 2.93
N GLY A 129 -3.82 -3.98 1.78
CA GLY A 129 -2.40 -4.35 1.65
C GLY A 129 -1.47 -3.14 1.56
N ASP A 130 -2.00 -1.92 1.59
CA ASP A 130 -1.29 -0.70 1.23
C ASP A 130 -1.13 0.25 2.42
N ILE A 131 0.12 0.38 2.88
CA ILE A 131 0.47 1.09 4.09
C ILE A 131 1.33 2.28 3.75
N TRP A 132 0.93 3.46 4.23
CA TRP A 132 1.82 4.61 4.36
C TRP A 132 2.20 4.78 5.82
N LEU A 133 3.47 5.01 6.13
CA LEU A 133 3.93 5.14 7.51
C LEU A 133 5.05 6.17 7.70
N GLN A 134 5.05 6.78 8.88
CA GLN A 134 6.07 7.68 9.42
C GLN A 134 6.35 7.25 10.87
N ILE A 135 7.61 6.97 11.21
CA ILE A 135 7.98 6.45 12.53
C ILE A 135 9.27 7.08 13.06
N GLU A 136 9.47 7.05 14.37
CA GLU A 136 10.66 7.50 15.11
C GLU A 136 11.44 6.34 15.74
N THR A 137 10.84 5.15 15.84
CA THR A 137 11.52 3.92 16.25
C THR A 137 11.29 2.78 15.25
N PRO A 138 12.21 1.80 15.14
CA PRO A 138 12.05 0.71 14.18
C PRO A 138 10.69 0.00 14.29
N LEU A 139 10.14 -0.39 13.16
CA LEU A 139 8.85 -1.10 13.08
C LEU A 139 8.94 -2.23 12.07
N THR A 140 8.39 -3.39 12.45
CA THR A 140 8.24 -4.52 11.56
C THR A 140 6.89 -4.49 10.86
N VAL A 141 6.90 -4.61 9.54
CA VAL A 141 5.70 -4.80 8.72
C VAL A 141 5.72 -6.22 8.14
N SER A 142 4.83 -7.08 8.63
CA SER A 142 4.70 -8.46 8.16
C SER A 142 3.94 -8.53 6.82
N VAL A 143 4.25 -9.55 6.02
CA VAL A 143 3.52 -9.85 4.78
C VAL A 143 2.49 -10.93 5.03
N GLU A 144 1.24 -10.68 4.65
CA GLU A 144 0.21 -11.71 4.53
C GLU A 144 0.29 -12.29 3.10
N ALA A 145 0.36 -13.62 3.00
CA ALA A 145 0.61 -14.38 1.77
C ALA A 145 -0.32 -15.61 1.67
N GLY A 146 -1.55 -15.49 2.17
CA GLY A 146 -2.61 -16.50 2.04
C GLY A 146 -2.23 -17.81 2.73
N ASN A 147 -2.21 -18.90 1.98
CA ASN A 147 -1.88 -20.23 2.53
C ASN A 147 -0.37 -20.54 2.53
N SER A 148 0.47 -19.62 2.07
CA SER A 148 1.92 -19.82 2.09
C SER A 148 2.42 -19.98 3.53
N PRO A 149 3.40 -20.87 3.80
CA PRO A 149 3.99 -21.01 5.12
C PRO A 149 4.69 -19.73 5.63
N PHE A 150 4.94 -18.76 4.75
CA PHE A 150 5.54 -17.46 5.09
C PHE A 150 4.53 -16.40 5.56
N THR A 151 3.22 -16.65 5.45
CA THR A 151 2.17 -15.68 5.81
C THR A 151 2.27 -15.26 7.27
N GLY A 152 2.35 -13.95 7.52
CA GLY A 152 2.46 -13.38 8.87
C GLY A 152 3.74 -13.73 9.65
N LYS A 153 4.68 -14.47 9.04
CA LYS A 153 5.94 -14.92 9.65
C LYS A 153 7.18 -14.29 9.03
N THR A 154 6.99 -13.47 8.00
CA THR A 154 8.07 -12.78 7.29
C THR A 154 7.67 -11.34 7.03
N GLY A 155 8.64 -10.46 6.82
CA GLY A 155 8.35 -9.04 6.63
C GLY A 155 9.58 -8.16 6.50
N LEU A 156 9.35 -6.85 6.47
CA LEU A 156 10.38 -5.82 6.41
C LEU A 156 10.51 -5.14 7.76
N GLU A 157 11.73 -5.02 8.26
CA GLU A 157 12.07 -4.12 9.35
C GLU A 157 12.37 -2.73 8.77
N VAL A 158 11.64 -1.73 9.25
CA VAL A 158 11.73 -0.36 8.79
C VAL A 158 12.40 0.47 9.86
N ASP A 159 13.58 1.01 9.56
CA ASP A 159 14.22 2.02 10.40
C ASP A 159 13.62 3.43 10.10
N PRO A 160 13.55 4.33 11.10
CA PRO A 160 12.98 5.68 10.96
C PRO A 160 13.51 6.49 9.78
N GLU A 161 14.80 6.33 9.46
CA GLU A 161 15.47 7.02 8.35
C GLU A 161 14.83 6.75 6.98
N TYR A 162 14.15 5.60 6.83
CA TYR A 162 13.45 5.21 5.62
C TYR A 162 12.05 5.81 5.50
N THR A 163 11.58 6.54 6.51
CA THR A 163 10.25 7.15 6.52
C THR A 163 10.26 8.63 6.11
N PRO A 164 9.20 9.17 5.49
CA PRO A 164 7.93 8.49 5.18
C PRO A 164 8.14 7.40 4.11
N LEU A 165 7.38 6.31 4.26
CA LEU A 165 7.51 5.11 3.45
C LEU A 165 6.13 4.57 3.07
N GLY A 166 6.00 4.15 1.81
CA GLY A 166 4.91 3.30 1.35
C GLY A 166 5.36 1.84 1.28
N ILE A 167 4.60 0.94 1.92
CA ILE A 167 4.76 -0.51 1.82
C ILE A 167 3.44 -1.08 1.32
N CYS A 168 3.43 -1.58 0.10
CA CYS A 168 2.23 -2.00 -0.59
C CYS A 168 2.34 -3.46 -1.02
N THR A 169 1.28 -4.23 -0.85
CA THR A 169 1.25 -5.66 -1.14
C THR A 169 0.13 -5.99 -2.10
N SER A 170 0.49 -6.59 -3.24
CA SER A 170 -0.46 -7.14 -4.21
C SER A 170 -0.46 -8.66 -4.13
N SER A 171 -1.60 -9.29 -4.40
CA SER A 171 -1.76 -10.73 -4.45
C SER A 171 -2.60 -11.13 -5.67
N GLY A 172 -2.27 -12.27 -6.26
CA GLY A 172 -3.04 -12.90 -7.33
C GLY A 172 -3.87 -14.09 -6.85
N THR A 173 -3.80 -14.44 -5.56
CA THR A 173 -4.51 -15.60 -5.00
C THR A 173 -5.53 -15.27 -3.92
N PHE A 174 -5.49 -14.07 -3.37
CA PHE A 174 -6.50 -13.56 -2.42
C PHE A 174 -6.53 -12.04 -2.43
N GLY A 175 -7.58 -11.44 -1.85
CA GLY A 175 -7.78 -10.00 -1.84
C GLY A 175 -8.69 -9.49 -2.96
N HIS A 176 -9.07 -8.21 -2.87
CA HIS A 176 -10.10 -7.60 -3.73
C HIS A 176 -9.56 -6.97 -5.02
N SER A 177 -8.24 -6.77 -5.10
CA SER A 177 -7.59 -6.12 -6.24
C SER A 177 -7.31 -7.14 -7.35
N PHE A 178 -7.69 -6.78 -8.58
CA PHE A 178 -7.46 -7.62 -9.75
C PHE A 178 -5.97 -7.68 -10.11
N SER A 179 -5.41 -8.89 -10.13
CA SER A 179 -4.05 -9.19 -10.60
C SER A 179 -4.11 -10.30 -11.65
N TYR A 180 -3.32 -10.17 -12.72
CA TYR A 180 -3.15 -11.21 -13.75
C TYR A 180 -2.22 -12.33 -13.27
N GLY A 181 -1.40 -12.05 -12.24
CA GLY A 181 -0.45 -12.99 -11.69
C GLY A 181 -1.12 -14.06 -10.82
N ARG A 182 -0.30 -15.01 -10.38
CA ARG A 182 -0.68 -16.00 -9.36
C ARG A 182 0.23 -15.92 -8.14
N ALA A 183 0.95 -14.83 -7.94
CA ALA A 183 1.74 -14.65 -6.72
C ALA A 183 0.82 -14.71 -5.50
N ASP A 184 1.30 -15.27 -4.40
CA ASP A 184 0.56 -15.18 -3.14
C ASP A 184 0.74 -13.81 -2.50
N ALA A 185 1.95 -13.24 -2.58
CA ALA A 185 2.17 -11.84 -2.23
C ALA A 185 3.37 -11.28 -2.99
N VAL A 186 3.26 -10.03 -3.43
CA VAL A 186 4.41 -9.19 -3.79
C VAL A 186 4.30 -7.89 -3.00
N MET A 187 5.17 -7.74 -2.01
CA MET A 187 5.30 -6.54 -1.17
C MET A 187 6.42 -5.66 -1.72
N ILE A 188 6.13 -4.39 -1.93
CA ILE A 188 7.06 -3.37 -2.44
C ILE A 188 7.15 -2.22 -1.44
N ALA A 189 8.37 -1.82 -1.09
CA ALA A 189 8.65 -0.62 -0.30
C ALA A 189 9.23 0.50 -1.18
N CYS A 190 8.56 1.66 -1.23
CA CYS A 190 9.03 2.87 -1.93
C CYS A 190 8.77 4.13 -1.09
N ARG A 191 9.54 5.20 -1.31
CA ARG A 191 9.24 6.52 -0.71
C ARG A 191 7.89 7.11 -1.17
N ASN A 192 7.44 6.72 -2.36
CA ASN A 192 6.15 7.11 -2.91
C ASN A 192 5.18 5.93 -2.80
N CYS A 193 4.15 6.04 -1.96
CA CYS A 193 3.20 4.96 -1.71
C CYS A 193 2.30 4.65 -2.91
N SER A 194 1.87 5.66 -3.67
CA SER A 194 1.14 5.45 -4.94
C SER A 194 1.96 4.58 -5.91
N LEU A 195 3.28 4.82 -5.97
CA LEU A 195 4.18 4.03 -6.81
C LEU A 195 4.42 2.64 -6.25
N ALA A 196 4.53 2.48 -4.92
CA ALA A 196 4.66 1.17 -4.29
C ALA A 196 3.47 0.26 -4.64
N ASP A 197 2.24 0.76 -4.57
CA ASP A 197 1.00 0.05 -4.91
C ASP A 197 0.99 -0.39 -6.39
N ALA A 198 1.26 0.57 -7.29
CA ALA A 198 1.32 0.30 -8.72
C ALA A 198 2.41 -0.74 -9.08
N LEU A 199 3.59 -0.63 -8.46
CA LEU A 199 4.69 -1.57 -8.67
C LEU A 199 4.39 -2.94 -8.06
N ALA A 200 3.75 -3.01 -6.89
CA ALA A 200 3.33 -4.27 -6.30
C ALA A 200 2.42 -5.03 -7.26
N THR A 201 1.44 -4.34 -7.85
CA THR A 201 0.58 -4.92 -8.89
C THR A 201 1.36 -5.34 -10.14
N ALA A 202 2.24 -4.49 -10.66
CA ALA A 202 3.03 -4.77 -11.86
C ALA A 202 3.96 -5.99 -11.71
N TRP A 203 4.61 -6.12 -10.55
CA TRP A 203 5.52 -7.24 -10.26
C TRP A 203 4.76 -8.51 -9.86
N CYS A 204 3.62 -8.41 -9.18
CA CYS A 204 2.72 -9.52 -8.92
C CYS A 204 2.27 -10.20 -10.23
N ASN A 205 1.92 -9.41 -11.25
CA ASN A 205 1.55 -9.89 -12.59
C ASN A 205 2.63 -10.73 -13.29
N ARG A 206 3.90 -10.62 -12.87
CA ARG A 206 5.03 -11.36 -13.50
C ARG A 206 5.26 -12.74 -12.92
N ILE A 207 4.60 -13.09 -11.80
CA ILE A 207 4.77 -14.40 -11.14
C ILE A 207 3.55 -15.26 -11.46
N SER A 208 3.77 -16.36 -12.19
CA SER A 208 2.73 -17.36 -12.47
C SER A 208 3.00 -18.68 -11.74
N ARG A 209 4.26 -18.99 -11.47
CA ARG A 209 4.75 -20.23 -10.85
C ARG A 209 5.92 -19.95 -9.93
N GLU A 210 6.18 -20.88 -9.01
CA GLU A 210 7.23 -20.76 -7.99
C GLU A 210 8.60 -20.39 -8.53
N LYS A 211 9.01 -20.93 -9.68
CA LYS A 211 10.31 -20.63 -10.30
C LYS A 211 10.46 -19.19 -10.81
N ASP A 212 9.37 -18.42 -10.90
CA ASP A 212 9.42 -17.02 -11.33
C ASP A 212 9.80 -16.10 -10.16
N VAL A 213 9.65 -16.54 -8.91
CA VAL A 213 9.77 -15.72 -7.69
C VAL A 213 11.14 -15.06 -7.58
N GLU A 214 12.21 -15.85 -7.60
CA GLU A 214 13.58 -15.33 -7.39
C GLU A 214 13.97 -14.32 -8.47
N LYS A 215 13.76 -14.67 -9.74
CA LYS A 215 14.04 -13.77 -10.87
C LYS A 215 13.22 -12.48 -10.77
N THR A 216 11.96 -12.58 -10.38
CA THR A 216 11.08 -11.39 -10.23
C THR A 216 11.59 -10.48 -9.12
N ALA A 217 11.92 -11.03 -7.94
CA ALA A 217 12.47 -10.25 -6.83
C ALA A 217 13.79 -9.56 -7.21
N GLN A 218 14.70 -10.28 -7.88
CA GLN A 218 15.98 -9.72 -8.35
C GLN A 218 15.78 -8.60 -9.39
N MET A 219 14.84 -8.74 -10.31
CA MET A 219 14.52 -7.69 -11.29
C MET A 219 13.86 -6.48 -10.65
N ALA A 220 12.93 -6.70 -9.72
CA ALA A 220 12.28 -5.64 -8.95
C ALA A 220 13.29 -4.86 -8.11
N GLY A 221 14.22 -5.53 -7.43
CA GLY A 221 15.28 -4.89 -6.65
C GLY A 221 16.28 -4.05 -7.46
N LYS A 222 16.26 -4.13 -8.80
CA LYS A 222 17.04 -3.26 -9.70
C LYS A 222 16.31 -1.99 -10.11
N VAL A 223 15.03 -1.86 -9.82
CA VAL A 223 14.27 -0.62 -10.09
C VAL A 223 14.70 0.44 -9.09
N PRO A 224 15.20 1.62 -9.52
CA PRO A 224 15.76 2.63 -8.62
C PRO A 224 14.81 3.10 -7.51
N GLU A 225 13.51 3.17 -7.80
CA GLU A 225 12.50 3.60 -6.83
C GLU A 225 12.16 2.55 -5.75
N ILE A 226 12.44 1.27 -6.01
CA ILE A 226 12.16 0.19 -5.07
C ILE A 226 13.28 0.14 -4.03
N LEU A 227 12.94 0.40 -2.76
CA LEU A 227 13.87 0.24 -1.65
C LEU A 227 14.03 -1.23 -1.27
N SER A 228 12.91 -1.96 -1.19
CA SER A 228 12.90 -3.41 -0.99
C SER A 228 11.67 -4.07 -1.61
N VAL A 229 11.81 -5.35 -1.91
CA VAL A 229 10.76 -6.24 -2.41
C VAL A 229 10.80 -7.57 -1.68
N ILE A 230 9.62 -8.09 -1.34
CA ILE A 230 9.38 -9.50 -0.97
C ILE A 230 8.41 -10.07 -1.98
N ALA A 231 8.73 -11.23 -2.56
CA ALA A 231 7.87 -11.96 -3.47
C ALA A 231 7.67 -13.39 -2.98
N ILE A 232 6.42 -13.86 -2.95
CA ILE A 232 6.03 -15.16 -2.40
C ILE A 232 5.11 -15.89 -3.36
N ARG A 233 5.40 -17.17 -3.59
CA ARG A 233 4.50 -18.13 -4.25
C ARG A 233 4.75 -19.52 -3.69
N GLY A 234 3.73 -20.14 -3.11
CA GLY A 234 3.81 -21.44 -2.47
C GLY A 234 4.89 -21.45 -1.40
N GLU A 235 5.87 -22.33 -1.56
CA GLU A 235 7.01 -22.49 -0.65
C GLU A 235 8.25 -21.71 -1.11
N LYS A 236 8.13 -20.84 -2.12
CA LYS A 236 9.23 -19.97 -2.58
C LYS A 236 9.07 -18.54 -2.09
N LEU A 237 10.19 -18.02 -1.60
CA LEU A 237 10.38 -16.67 -1.11
C LEU A 237 11.57 -16.04 -1.85
N GLY A 238 11.36 -14.86 -2.40
CA GLY A 238 12.39 -14.04 -3.04
C GLY A 238 12.44 -12.66 -2.39
N ILE A 239 13.63 -12.19 -2.06
CA ILE A 239 13.85 -10.91 -1.39
C ILE A 239 14.97 -10.16 -2.09
N ALA A 240 14.81 -8.86 -2.27
CA ALA A 240 15.88 -7.97 -2.72
C ALA A 240 15.66 -6.56 -2.15
N GLY A 241 16.74 -5.82 -1.89
CA GLY A 241 16.65 -4.42 -1.46
C GLY A 241 17.58 -4.04 -0.31
N LYS A 242 17.27 -2.90 0.31
CA LYS A 242 18.07 -2.23 1.32
C LYS A 242 17.53 -2.40 2.74
N LEU A 243 16.20 -2.52 2.89
CA LEU A 243 15.57 -2.74 4.19
C LEU A 243 15.90 -4.14 4.71
N ARG A 244 16.07 -4.26 6.03
CA ARG A 244 16.30 -5.55 6.68
C ARG A 244 15.06 -6.43 6.54
N PHE A 245 15.30 -7.70 6.25
CA PHE A 245 14.26 -8.72 6.20
C PHE A 245 14.18 -9.43 7.55
N GLY A 246 12.97 -9.57 8.08
CA GLY A 246 12.70 -10.27 9.33
C GLY A 246 11.97 -11.59 9.12
N ILE A 247 12.33 -12.59 9.93
CA ILE A 247 11.54 -13.82 10.12
C ILE A 247 11.04 -13.81 11.56
N PHE A 248 9.75 -14.02 11.74
CA PHE A 248 9.05 -13.97 13.02
C PHE A 248 8.51 -15.38 13.32
N ALA A 249 8.71 -15.82 14.57
CA ALA A 249 8.27 -17.12 15.06
C ALA A 249 6.80 -17.08 15.50
#